data_AF-A0A420Z9Z7-F1
#
_entry.id   AF-A0A420Z9Z7-F1
#
_cell.length_a   1.000
_cell.length_b   1.000
_cell.length_c   1.000
_cell.angle_alpha   90.00
_cell.angle_beta   90.00
_cell.angle_gamma   90.00
#
_symmetry.space_group_name_H-M   'P 1'
#
loop_
_entity.id
_entity.type
_entity.pdbx_description
1 polymer ?
#
loop_
_entity_poly.entity_id
_entity_poly.type
_entity_poly.pdbx_seq_one_letter_code
_entity_poly.pdbx_strand_id
1 'polypeptide(L)'
;MFKKIIISLVIIITLISIPVYLHLKNQQITNPKSDQQQKLDLINQAIQQSFRQTSLIDLYQKKLKFTFKQNQKISTAILSLDKDPYLQITALQKAIKLAKIKNKYIYFVDLSIDHPYATLKNY
;
A
#
# COMPACT_ATOMS: atom_id res chain seq x y z
N MET A 1 54.85 -14.35 29.90
CA MET A 1 54.00 -15.17 29.00
C MET A 1 52.51 -14.94 29.21
N PHE A 2 52.01 -14.89 30.45
CA PHE A 2 50.57 -14.68 30.76
C PHE A 2 49.90 -13.50 30.03
N LYS A 3 50.53 -12.32 29.97
CA LYS A 3 49.98 -11.15 29.26
C LYS A 3 49.74 -11.42 27.75
N LYS A 4 50.62 -12.20 27.11
CA LYS A 4 50.47 -12.57 25.68
C LYS A 4 49.34 -13.57 25.46
N ILE A 5 49.14 -14.49 26.42
CA ILE A 5 48.04 -15.46 26.40
C ILE A 5 46.69 -14.75 26.55
N ILE A 6 46.58 -13.79 27.47
CA ILE A 6 45.36 -13.00 27.67
C ILE A 6 45.01 -12.18 26.43
N ILE A 7 46.00 -11.52 25.80
CA ILE A 7 45.79 -10.75 24.57
C ILE A 7 45.31 -11.66 23.43
N SER A 8 45.93 -12.83 23.26
CA SER A 8 45.52 -13.80 22.24
C SER A 8 44.08 -14.28 22.45
N LEU A 9 43.69 -14.55 23.71
CA LEU A 9 42.34 -14.98 24.05
C LEU A 9 41.28 -13.92 23.70
N VAL A 10 41.56 -12.64 24.01
CA VAL A 10 40.65 -11.53 23.69
C VAL A 10 40.45 -11.39 22.18
N ILE A 11 41.53 -11.53 21.39
CA ILE A 11 41.47 -11.48 19.93
C ILE A 11 40.62 -12.63 19.36
N ILE A 12 40.78 -13.84 19.89
CA ILE A 12 39.99 -15.00 19.44
C ILE A 12 38.50 -14.81 19.75
N ILE A 13 38.17 -14.31 20.94
CA ILE A 13 36.79 -14.06 21.34
C ILE A 13 36.15 -12.99 20.44
N THR A 14 36.86 -11.90 20.13
CA THR A 14 36.33 -10.86 19.23
C THR A 14 36.18 -11.33 17.79
N LEU A 15 37.12 -12.14 17.27
CA LEU A 15 37.01 -12.70 15.92
C LEU A 15 35.82 -13.64 15.74
N ILE A 16 35.41 -14.37 16.79
CA ILE A 16 34.27 -15.29 16.72
C ILE A 16 32.94 -14.56 16.95
N SER A 17 32.92 -13.56 17.83
CA SER A 17 31.67 -12.88 18.20
C SER A 17 31.13 -11.92 17.12
N ILE A 18 32.00 -11.28 16.33
CA ILE A 18 31.59 -10.40 15.21
C ILE A 18 30.75 -11.15 14.14
N PRO A 19 31.22 -12.27 13.55
CA PRO A 19 30.45 -12.97 12.53
C PRO A 19 29.16 -13.58 13.09
N VAL A 20 29.15 -14.06 14.34
CA VAL A 20 27.94 -14.56 15.00
C VAL A 20 26.91 -13.44 15.18
N TYR A 21 27.34 -12.26 15.62
CA TYR A 21 26.46 -11.10 15.75
C TYR A 21 25.91 -10.63 14.39
N LEU A 22 26.75 -10.60 13.35
CA LEU A 22 26.32 -10.25 11.99
C LEU A 22 25.34 -11.28 11.42
N HIS A 23 25.56 -12.58 11.67
CA HIS A 23 24.65 -13.63 11.23
C HIS A 23 23.28 -13.52 11.92
N LEU A 24 23.26 -13.32 13.25
CA LEU A 24 22.01 -13.14 14.00
C LEU A 24 21.28 -11.85 13.62
N LYS A 25 22.00 -10.76 13.33
CA LYS A 25 21.41 -9.49 12.87
C LYS A 25 20.84 -9.57 11.44
N ASN A 26 21.48 -10.34 10.56
CA ASN A 26 21.02 -10.57 9.19
C ASN A 26 19.94 -11.66 9.06
N GLN A 27 19.61 -12.36 10.14
CA GLN A 27 18.33 -13.06 10.27
C GLN A 27 17.21 -12.02 10.47
N GLN A 28 17.08 -11.09 9.52
CA GLN A 28 15.78 -10.51 9.27
C GLN A 28 14.87 -11.68 8.94
N ILE A 29 13.86 -11.88 9.78
CA ILE A 29 12.73 -12.75 9.50
C ILE A 29 12.18 -12.26 8.16
N THR A 30 12.61 -12.90 7.08
CA THR A 30 11.97 -12.75 5.79
C THR A 30 10.67 -13.48 5.96
N ASN A 31 9.66 -12.77 6.49
CA ASN A 31 8.29 -13.19 6.33
C ASN A 31 7.97 -12.87 4.88
N PRO A 32 8.02 -13.84 3.94
CA PRO A 32 7.59 -13.56 2.58
C PRO A 32 6.16 -13.04 2.67
N LYS A 33 5.95 -11.79 2.26
CA LYS A 33 4.60 -11.27 2.07
C LYS A 33 3.91 -12.16 1.04
N SER A 34 2.71 -12.65 1.35
CA SER A 34 1.95 -13.43 0.38
C SER A 34 1.71 -12.61 -0.89
N ASP A 35 1.55 -13.27 -2.03
CA ASP A 35 1.29 -12.61 -3.32
C ASP A 35 0.09 -11.65 -3.25
N GLN A 36 -0.91 -11.97 -2.41
CA GLN A 36 -2.06 -11.10 -2.16
C GLN A 36 -1.68 -9.81 -1.44
N GLN A 37 -0.80 -9.89 -0.44
CA GLN A 37 -0.31 -8.73 0.29
C GLN A 37 0.50 -7.81 -0.64
N GLN A 38 1.35 -8.38 -1.49
CA GLN A 38 2.11 -7.62 -2.48
C GLN A 38 1.19 -6.92 -3.50
N LYS A 39 0.16 -7.62 -3.98
CA LYS A 39 -0.86 -7.03 -4.87
C LYS A 39 -1.57 -5.87 -4.19
N LEU A 40 -1.98 -6.01 -2.92
CA LEU A 40 -2.63 -4.95 -2.17
C LEU A 40 -1.70 -3.74 -1.96
N ASP A 41 -0.42 -3.97 -1.68
CA ASP A 41 0.57 -2.90 -1.54
C ASP A 41 0.71 -2.09 -2.84
N LEU A 42 0.77 -2.75 -3.99
CA LEU A 42 0.83 -2.10 -5.30
C LEU A 42 -0.43 -1.26 -5.59
N ILE A 43 -1.61 -1.80 -5.26
CA ILE A 43 -2.87 -1.08 -5.44
C ILE A 43 -2.91 0.15 -4.52
N ASN A 44 -2.51 0.01 -3.26
CA ASN A 44 -2.42 1.11 -2.31
C ASN A 44 -1.48 2.20 -2.82
N GLN A 45 -0.28 1.83 -3.30
CA GLN A 45 0.67 2.78 -3.88
C GLN A 45 0.07 3.53 -5.08
N ALA A 46 -0.59 2.82 -6.01
CA ALA A 46 -1.22 3.44 -7.18
C ALA A 46 -2.35 4.41 -6.78
N ILE A 47 -3.15 4.07 -5.78
CA ILE A 47 -4.20 4.93 -5.22
C ILE A 47 -3.58 6.19 -4.60
N GLN A 48 -2.56 6.05 -3.76
CA GLN A 48 -1.91 7.19 -3.09
C GLN A 48 -1.22 8.14 -4.09
N GLN A 49 -0.62 7.60 -5.15
CA GLN A 49 -0.05 8.41 -6.23
C GLN A 49 -1.12 9.16 -7.03
N SER A 50 -2.26 8.51 -7.27
CA SER A 50 -3.33 9.05 -8.11
C SER A 50 -4.23 10.04 -7.40
N PHE A 51 -4.44 9.87 -6.09
CA PHE A 51 -5.39 10.62 -5.30
C PHE A 51 -4.72 11.21 -4.06
N ARG A 52 -4.70 12.55 -3.98
CA ARG A 52 -4.18 13.24 -2.80
C ARG A 52 -5.13 13.05 -1.62
N GLN A 53 -4.56 12.86 -0.42
CA GLN A 53 -5.30 12.73 0.84
C GLN A 53 -6.29 11.55 0.84
N THR A 54 -5.78 10.35 0.56
CA THR A 54 -6.55 9.11 0.67
C THR A 54 -6.52 8.56 2.10
N SER A 55 -7.66 8.06 2.59
CA SER A 55 -7.72 7.35 3.87
C SER A 55 -8.41 5.99 3.72
N LEU A 56 -8.00 5.08 4.62
CA LEU A 56 -8.48 3.72 4.86
C LEU A 56 -8.69 2.86 3.60
N ILE A 57 -7.83 1.86 3.44
CA ILE A 57 -8.04 0.73 2.56
C ILE A 57 -8.67 -0.37 3.39
N ASP A 58 -9.97 -0.60 3.17
CA ASP A 58 -10.67 -1.73 3.79
C ASP A 58 -10.85 -2.85 2.76
N LEU A 59 -10.51 -4.07 3.19
CA LEU A 59 -10.62 -5.29 2.41
C LEU A 59 -11.90 -6.02 2.83
N TYR A 60 -12.95 -5.89 2.03
CA TYR A 60 -14.22 -6.54 2.31
C TYR A 60 -14.69 -7.33 1.10
N GLN A 61 -14.87 -8.64 1.23
CA GLN A 61 -15.40 -9.51 0.17
C GLN A 61 -14.68 -9.36 -1.20
N LYS A 62 -13.34 -9.36 -1.20
CA LYS A 62 -12.50 -9.11 -2.41
C LYS A 62 -12.73 -7.74 -3.06
N LYS A 63 -13.24 -6.78 -2.30
CA LYS A 63 -13.38 -5.38 -2.71
C LYS A 63 -12.47 -4.52 -1.86
N LEU A 64 -11.97 -3.45 -2.47
CA LEU A 64 -11.11 -2.48 -1.85
C LEU A 64 -11.86 -1.16 -1.78
N LYS A 65 -12.23 -0.75 -0.57
CA LYS A 65 -12.88 0.54 -0.32
C LYS A 65 -11.83 1.56 0.11
N PHE A 66 -11.86 2.75 -0.47
CA PHE A 66 -11.04 3.87 -0.05
C PHE A 66 -11.77 5.20 -0.21
N THR A 67 -11.32 6.21 0.53
CA THR A 67 -11.81 7.58 0.35
C THR A 67 -10.74 8.48 -0.23
N PHE A 68 -11.16 9.52 -0.94
CA PHE A 68 -10.28 10.51 -1.56
C PHE A 68 -10.96 11.88 -1.59
N LYS A 69 -10.17 12.95 -1.78
CA LYS A 69 -10.67 14.33 -1.76
C LYS A 69 -10.79 14.94 -3.15
N GLN A 70 -11.89 15.65 -3.40
CA GLN A 70 -12.14 16.45 -4.61
C GLN A 70 -12.60 17.86 -4.20
N ASN A 71 -11.80 18.90 -4.47
CA ASN A 71 -12.14 20.30 -4.13
C ASN A 71 -12.79 20.46 -2.73
N GLN A 72 -12.10 19.95 -1.71
CA GLN A 72 -12.54 19.94 -0.31
C GLN A 72 -13.65 18.95 0.09
N LYS A 73 -14.32 18.28 -0.87
CA LYS A 73 -15.31 17.23 -0.59
C LYS A 73 -14.65 15.86 -0.47
N ILE A 74 -15.20 15.02 0.41
CA ILE A 74 -14.77 13.62 0.57
C ILE A 74 -15.64 12.74 -0.33
N SER A 75 -14.98 11.79 -0.99
CA SER A 75 -15.56 10.87 -1.94
C SER A 75 -15.14 9.45 -1.58
N THR A 76 -16.02 8.49 -1.83
CA THR A 76 -15.71 7.07 -1.59
C THR A 76 -15.67 6.33 -2.91
N ALA A 77 -14.67 5.46 -3.07
CA ALA A 77 -14.54 4.54 -4.19
C ALA A 77 -14.42 3.09 -3.69
N ILE A 78 -15.04 2.17 -4.43
CA ILE A 78 -14.88 0.73 -4.25
C ILE A 78 -14.29 0.14 -5.53
N LEU A 79 -13.19 -0.61 -5.40
CA LEU A 79 -12.55 -1.36 -6.48
C LEU A 79 -12.76 -2.85 -6.26
N SER A 80 -12.84 -3.64 -7.33
CA SER A 80 -12.77 -5.10 -7.25
C SER A 80 -11.32 -5.56 -7.35
N LEU A 81 -10.93 -6.54 -6.54
CA LEU A 81 -9.61 -7.19 -6.64
C LEU A 81 -9.51 -8.20 -7.79
N ASP A 82 -10.66 -8.59 -8.35
CA ASP A 82 -10.76 -9.51 -9.48
C ASP A 82 -10.57 -8.80 -10.83
N LYS A 83 -10.58 -7.46 -10.83
CA LYS A 83 -10.29 -6.61 -12.00
C LYS A 83 -8.88 -6.04 -11.95
N ASP A 84 -8.38 -5.61 -13.11
CA ASP A 84 -7.13 -4.85 -13.21
C ASP A 84 -7.26 -3.53 -12.41
N PRO A 85 -6.37 -3.27 -11.43
CA PRO A 85 -6.46 -2.07 -10.61
C PRO A 85 -6.12 -0.79 -11.37
N TYR A 86 -5.19 -0.83 -12.32
CA TYR A 86 -4.80 0.34 -13.10
C TYR A 86 -5.92 0.79 -14.04
N LEU A 87 -6.64 -0.15 -14.64
CA LEU A 87 -7.83 0.17 -15.44
C LEU A 87 -8.92 0.81 -14.60
N GLN A 88 -9.18 0.30 -13.39
CA GLN A 88 -10.17 0.87 -12.49
C GLN A 88 -9.77 2.27 -12.00
N ILE A 89 -8.51 2.47 -11.62
CA ILE A 89 -7.99 3.79 -11.23
C ILE A 89 -8.10 4.79 -12.39
N THR A 90 -7.74 4.37 -13.61
CA THR A 90 -7.88 5.19 -14.83
C THR A 90 -9.34 5.56 -15.09
N ALA A 91 -10.26 4.61 -14.96
CA ALA A 91 -11.69 4.85 -15.12
C ALA A 91 -12.21 5.87 -14.09
N LEU A 92 -11.77 5.73 -12.83
CA LEU A 92 -12.10 6.67 -11.76
C LEU A 92 -11.60 8.10 -12.07
N GLN A 93 -10.35 8.25 -12.50
CA GLN A 93 -9.79 9.55 -12.89
C GLN A 93 -10.58 10.20 -14.03
N LYS A 94 -10.97 9.41 -15.04
CA LYS A 94 -11.83 9.89 -16.14
C LYS A 94 -13.20 10.34 -15.62
N ALA A 95 -13.82 9.55 -14.73
CA ALA A 95 -15.10 9.91 -14.13
C ALA A 95 -15.03 11.21 -13.32
N ILE A 96 -13.95 11.41 -12.54
CA ILE A 96 -13.71 12.65 -11.79
C ILE A 96 -13.59 13.84 -12.74
N LYS A 97 -12.84 13.69 -13.84
CA LYS A 97 -12.70 14.72 -14.87
C LYS A 97 -14.06 15.08 -15.48
N LEU A 98 -14.87 14.09 -15.81
CA LEU A 98 -16.23 14.30 -16.35
C LEU A 98 -17.15 15.00 -15.35
N ALA A 99 -17.12 14.60 -14.08
CA ALA A 99 -17.90 15.25 -13.02
C ALA A 99 -17.52 16.73 -12.90
N LYS A 100 -16.22 17.03 -12.90
CA LYS A 100 -15.70 18.41 -12.83
C LYS A 100 -16.17 19.27 -14.00
N ILE A 101 -16.17 18.74 -15.22
CA ILE A 101 -16.69 19.45 -16.41
C ILE A 101 -18.16 19.83 -16.23
N LYS A 102 -18.94 18.99 -15.53
CA LYS A 102 -20.36 19.24 -15.25
C LYS A 102 -20.62 20.04 -13.97
N ASN A 103 -19.60 20.66 -13.38
CA ASN A 103 -19.69 21.35 -12.09
C ASN A 103 -20.28 20.47 -10.96
N LYS A 104 -19.92 19.19 -10.96
CA LYS A 104 -20.30 18.20 -9.94
C LYS A 104 -19.06 17.50 -9.39
N TYR A 105 -19.20 16.83 -8.25
CA TYR A 105 -18.19 15.91 -7.72
C TYR A 105 -18.75 14.50 -7.57
N ILE A 106 -17.87 13.50 -7.61
CA ILE A 106 -18.26 12.12 -7.28
C ILE A 106 -18.44 12.02 -5.77
N TYR A 107 -19.64 11.74 -5.29
CA TYR A 107 -19.89 11.44 -3.88
C TYR A 107 -19.49 10.00 -3.56
N PHE A 108 -19.88 9.07 -4.43
CA PHE A 108 -19.63 7.65 -4.29
C PHE A 108 -19.45 7.01 -5.68
N VAL A 109 -18.58 6.01 -5.77
CA VAL A 109 -18.42 5.19 -6.97
C VAL A 109 -18.09 3.75 -6.60
N ASP A 110 -18.84 2.82 -7.18
CA ASP A 110 -18.55 1.40 -7.14
C ASP A 110 -18.08 0.97 -8.53
N LEU A 111 -16.85 0.43 -8.60
CA LEU A 111 -16.25 -0.13 -9.82
C LEU A 111 -16.20 -1.66 -9.77
N SER A 112 -16.89 -2.29 -8.82
CA SER A 112 -16.99 -3.75 -8.71
C SER A 112 -17.72 -4.38 -9.90
N ILE A 113 -17.69 -5.71 -9.98
CA ILE A 113 -18.33 -6.46 -11.07
C ILE A 113 -19.85 -6.43 -10.92
N ASP A 114 -20.34 -6.60 -9.69
CA ASP A 114 -21.75 -6.87 -9.42
C ASP A 114 -22.64 -5.67 -9.76
N HIS A 115 -22.24 -4.48 -9.31
CA HIS A 115 -23.04 -3.27 -9.43
C HIS A 115 -22.14 -2.05 -9.68
N PRO A 116 -21.63 -1.83 -10.91
CA PRO A 116 -20.84 -0.65 -11.21
C PRO A 116 -21.76 0.58 -11.33
N TYR A 117 -21.62 1.56 -10.44
CA TYR A 117 -22.37 2.82 -10.51
C TYR A 117 -21.61 3.99 -9.87
N ALA A 118 -22.01 5.21 -10.21
CA ALA A 118 -21.46 6.42 -9.63
C ALA A 118 -22.57 7.40 -9.24
N THR A 119 -22.46 7.99 -8.05
CA THR A 119 -23.34 9.03 -7.55
C THR A 119 -22.63 10.37 -7.61
N LEU A 120 -23.22 11.32 -8.33
CA LEU A 120 -22.72 12.69 -8.46
C LEU A 120 -23.53 13.66 -7.59
N LYS A 121 -22.86 14.64 -6.99
CA LYS A 121 -23.49 15.74 -6.26
C LYS A 121 -22.97 17.09 -6.79
N ASN A 122 -23.76 18.14 -6.64
CA ASN A 122 -23.30 19.50 -6.94
C ASN A 122 -22.23 19.92 -5.91
N TYR A 123 -21.25 20.71 -6.33
CA TYR A 123 -20.22 21.26 -5.42
C TYR A 123 -20.82 22.05 -4.26
#